data_AF-A0A9D7TXT1-F1
#
_entry.id   AF-A0A9D7TXT1-F1
#
_cell.length_a   1.000
_cell.length_b   1.000
_cell.length_c   1.000
_cell.angle_alpha   90.00
_cell.angle_beta   90.00
_cell.angle_gamma   90.00
#
_symmetry.space_group_name_H-M   'P 1'
#
loop_
_entity.id
_entity.type
_entity.pdbx_description
1 polymer ?
#
loop_
_entity_poly.entity_id
_entity_poly.type
_entity_poly.pdbx_seq_one_letter_code
_entity_poly.pdbx_strand_id
1 'polypeptide(L)'
;MYIPVYASGEFAVRFSLPPFEPRYVPWVEPVNVIVGGTLPITGISSANANLTLKLNGTTIASAAAVNTISNTPVITTGCENKVMLEGNDGSGIKKDSFSFFIPATTITAPLPAGVQEGINYSANNTEVTLVLFAPNKTNVVVIGDFSNWTIQCANQMNRTADGKYYHLKLTGLTPGTLYKFQYVVDGSIKTTDPYSELILDPGNDGFISAATFPNLPAYPTGLTTGIVGTFQTAAPTYTWTTTGYTRPDKKNLIIYELWLKDFLATSNWQTLTDTLDYIKNLGINAIEVMPFNEFEGNNSWGYNPSFFLHPTKHTAQKII
;
A
#
# COMPACT_ATOMS: atom_id res chain seq x y z
N MET A 1 -5.85 -19.26 -19.74
CA MET A 1 -4.54 -18.88 -20.30
C MET A 1 -4.80 -17.84 -21.37
N TYR A 2 -4.44 -16.58 -21.15
CA TYR A 2 -4.56 -15.55 -22.17
C TYR A 2 -3.26 -15.53 -22.98
N ILE A 3 -3.35 -15.80 -24.28
CA ILE A 3 -2.24 -15.67 -25.22
C ILE A 3 -2.58 -14.49 -26.12
N PRO A 4 -1.76 -13.43 -26.19
CA PRO A 4 -2.02 -12.33 -27.12
C PRO A 4 -2.07 -12.87 -28.55
N VAL A 5 -3.18 -12.59 -29.23
CA VAL A 5 -3.39 -12.95 -30.64
C VAL A 5 -3.14 -11.70 -31.46
N TYR A 6 -2.09 -11.71 -32.27
CA TYR A 6 -1.79 -10.63 -33.21
C TYR A 6 -2.52 -10.86 -34.53
N ALA A 7 -2.87 -9.79 -35.23
CA ALA A 7 -3.49 -9.93 -36.55
C ALA A 7 -2.54 -10.66 -37.52
N SER A 8 -3.09 -11.44 -38.45
CA SER A 8 -2.28 -12.15 -39.44
C SER A 8 -1.42 -11.18 -40.24
N GLY A 9 -0.11 -11.41 -40.25
CA GLY A 9 0.86 -10.55 -40.95
C GLY A 9 1.34 -9.33 -40.16
N GLU A 10 0.85 -9.11 -38.93
CA GLU A 10 1.36 -8.04 -38.08
C GLU A 10 2.74 -8.42 -37.50
N PHE A 11 3.73 -7.53 -37.69
CA PHE A 11 5.00 -7.67 -37.01
C PHE A 11 4.83 -7.41 -35.51
N ALA A 12 5.34 -8.32 -34.69
CA ALA A 12 5.27 -8.25 -33.24
C ALA A 12 6.57 -8.74 -32.62
N VAL A 13 6.88 -8.20 -31.44
CA VAL A 13 8.00 -8.63 -30.60
C VAL A 13 7.49 -8.94 -29.21
N ARG A 14 8.13 -9.88 -28.53
CA ARG A 14 7.87 -10.15 -27.11
C ARG A 14 9.08 -10.75 -26.42
N PHE A 15 9.11 -10.65 -25.10
CA PHE A 15 10.03 -11.46 -24.30
C PHE A 15 9.56 -12.92 -24.18
N SER A 16 10.51 -13.84 -24.26
CA SER A 16 10.33 -15.24 -23.87
C SER A 16 11.07 -15.59 -22.57
N LEU A 17 12.11 -14.81 -22.21
CA LEU A 17 12.80 -14.88 -20.92
C LEU A 17 13.09 -13.46 -20.39
N PRO A 18 12.85 -13.18 -19.09
CA PRO A 18 12.18 -14.03 -18.10
C PRO A 18 10.73 -14.38 -18.49
N PRO A 19 10.18 -15.51 -18.00
CA PRO A 19 8.81 -15.92 -18.32
C PRO A 19 7.77 -14.92 -17.79
N PHE A 20 6.60 -14.91 -18.41
CA PHE A 20 5.47 -14.07 -18.01
C PHE A 20 4.29 -14.96 -17.62
N GLU A 21 3.60 -14.60 -16.55
CA GLU A 21 2.37 -15.25 -16.13
C GLU A 21 1.25 -15.00 -17.18
N PRO A 22 0.49 -16.04 -17.57
CA PRO A 22 -0.50 -15.96 -18.66
C PRO A 22 -1.85 -15.35 -18.22
N ARG A 23 -1.80 -14.15 -17.64
CA ARG A 23 -2.96 -13.34 -17.24
C ARG A 23 -3.45 -12.46 -18.41
N TYR A 24 -4.64 -11.88 -18.28
CA TYR A 24 -5.22 -10.98 -19.29
C TYR A 24 -4.27 -9.82 -19.65
N VAL A 25 -3.59 -9.27 -18.64
CA VAL A 25 -2.38 -8.45 -18.80
C VAL A 25 -1.21 -9.29 -18.29
N PRO A 26 -0.29 -9.77 -19.15
CA PRO A 26 0.83 -10.61 -18.73
C PRO A 26 1.70 -9.88 -17.71
N TRP A 27 2.06 -10.59 -16.63
CA TRP A 27 2.99 -10.06 -15.63
C TRP A 27 4.30 -10.83 -15.73
N VAL A 28 5.43 -10.14 -15.79
CA VAL A 28 6.74 -10.80 -15.69
C VAL A 28 6.81 -11.59 -14.38
N GLU A 29 7.29 -12.83 -14.44
CA GLU A 29 7.57 -13.59 -13.23
C GLU A 29 8.60 -12.86 -12.36
N PRO A 30 8.61 -13.07 -11.03
CA PRO A 30 9.52 -12.38 -10.13
C PRO A 30 10.99 -12.50 -10.56
N VAL A 31 11.60 -11.37 -10.92
CA VAL A 31 13.01 -11.28 -11.29
C VAL A 31 13.85 -11.19 -10.01
N ASN A 32 14.38 -12.33 -9.56
CA ASN A 32 15.23 -12.41 -8.37
C ASN A 32 16.71 -12.26 -8.73
N VAL A 33 17.18 -11.01 -8.85
CA VAL A 33 18.58 -10.69 -9.15
C VAL A 33 19.09 -9.61 -8.19
N ILE A 34 20.38 -9.66 -7.87
CA ILE A 34 21.08 -8.66 -7.05
C ILE A 34 22.01 -7.83 -7.93
N VAL A 35 22.45 -6.67 -7.42
CA VAL A 35 23.55 -5.92 -8.07
C VAL A 35 24.80 -6.81 -8.11
N GLY A 36 25.43 -6.90 -9.29
CA GLY A 36 26.52 -7.81 -9.60
C GLY A 36 26.08 -9.21 -10.07
N GLY A 37 24.79 -9.55 -9.95
CA GLY A 37 24.21 -10.76 -10.50
C GLY A 37 23.98 -10.67 -12.01
N THR A 38 23.68 -11.80 -12.66
CA THR A 38 23.35 -11.87 -14.08
C THR A 38 21.86 -12.14 -14.29
N LEU A 39 21.30 -11.58 -15.37
CA LEU A 39 19.89 -11.79 -15.74
C LEU A 39 19.80 -12.31 -17.18
N PRO A 40 19.44 -13.58 -17.42
CA PRO A 40 19.21 -14.07 -18.77
C PRO A 40 17.94 -13.43 -19.36
N ILE A 41 18.07 -12.86 -20.56
CA ILE A 41 17.01 -12.18 -21.29
C ILE A 41 16.96 -12.77 -22.70
N THR A 42 15.75 -13.13 -23.14
CA THR A 42 15.51 -13.55 -24.53
C THR A 42 14.27 -12.86 -25.07
N GLY A 43 14.43 -12.21 -26.22
CA GLY A 43 13.38 -11.63 -27.02
C GLY A 43 13.18 -12.41 -28.31
N ILE A 44 11.93 -12.49 -28.76
CA ILE A 44 11.56 -13.13 -30.04
C ILE A 44 10.66 -12.19 -30.85
N SER A 45 10.65 -12.38 -32.16
CA SER A 45 9.80 -11.65 -33.10
C SER A 45 9.03 -12.60 -34.03
N SER A 46 7.92 -12.11 -34.60
CA SER A 46 7.08 -12.91 -35.51
C SER A 46 7.72 -13.18 -36.89
N ALA A 47 8.74 -12.42 -37.26
CA ALA A 47 9.52 -12.57 -38.48
C ALA A 47 10.98 -12.12 -38.27
N ASN A 48 11.88 -12.41 -39.22
CA ASN A 48 13.25 -11.92 -39.18
C ASN A 48 13.29 -10.38 -39.23
N ALA A 49 13.98 -9.79 -38.27
CA ALA A 49 14.07 -8.34 -38.10
C ALA A 49 15.43 -7.96 -37.50
N ASN A 50 15.71 -6.66 -37.48
CA ASN A 50 16.80 -6.11 -36.70
C ASN A 50 16.33 -5.97 -35.24
N LEU A 51 16.86 -6.81 -34.36
CA LEU A 51 16.50 -6.85 -32.95
C LEU A 51 17.55 -6.15 -32.09
N THR A 52 17.10 -5.38 -31.11
CA THR A 52 17.96 -4.69 -30.14
C THR A 52 17.40 -4.86 -28.74
N LEU A 53 18.25 -5.30 -27.80
CA LEU A 53 17.97 -5.31 -26.38
C LEU A 53 18.62 -4.10 -25.71
N LYS A 54 17.87 -3.41 -24.87
CA LYS A 54 18.36 -2.30 -24.05
C LYS A 54 18.06 -2.55 -22.57
N LEU A 55 19.00 -2.22 -21.70
CA LEU A 55 18.85 -2.17 -20.25
C LEU A 55 19.04 -0.71 -19.81
N ASN A 56 18.04 -0.13 -19.16
CA ASN A 56 18.05 1.27 -18.68
C ASN A 56 18.39 2.28 -19.79
N GLY A 57 17.96 2.00 -21.02
CA GLY A 57 18.21 2.83 -22.20
C GLY A 57 19.54 2.52 -22.92
N THR A 58 20.48 1.83 -22.28
CA THR A 58 21.75 1.41 -22.88
C THR A 58 21.57 0.13 -23.68
N THR A 59 22.03 0.11 -24.93
CA THR A 59 22.03 -1.11 -25.75
C THR A 59 22.97 -2.15 -25.16
N ILE A 60 22.43 -3.34 -24.88
CA ILE A 60 23.19 -4.48 -24.35
C ILE A 60 23.44 -5.56 -25.41
N ALA A 61 22.60 -5.63 -26.45
CA ALA A 61 22.81 -6.53 -27.59
C ALA A 61 22.04 -6.03 -28.82
N SER A 62 22.58 -6.33 -30.01
CA SER A 62 21.91 -6.10 -31.29
C SER A 62 22.21 -7.25 -32.25
N ALA A 63 21.22 -7.62 -33.07
CA ALA A 63 21.36 -8.65 -34.10
C ALA A 63 20.50 -8.26 -35.31
N ALA A 64 21.02 -8.51 -36.52
CA ALA A 64 20.37 -8.15 -37.77
C ALA A 64 19.76 -9.38 -38.45
N ALA A 65 18.59 -9.20 -39.07
CA ALA A 65 17.88 -10.23 -39.84
C ALA A 65 17.66 -11.57 -39.07
N VAL A 66 17.34 -11.49 -37.77
CA VAL A 66 17.05 -12.64 -36.90
C VAL A 66 15.64 -12.57 -36.32
N ASN A 67 15.10 -13.69 -35.85
CA ASN A 67 13.81 -13.73 -35.14
C ASN A 67 13.93 -13.94 -33.62
N THR A 68 15.15 -14.08 -33.10
CA THR A 68 15.46 -14.31 -31.69
C THR A 68 16.74 -13.55 -31.32
N ILE A 69 16.76 -12.95 -30.14
CA ILE A 69 17.95 -12.32 -29.56
C ILE A 69 18.03 -12.67 -28.08
N SER A 70 19.23 -12.99 -27.60
CA SER A 70 19.48 -13.30 -26.20
C SER A 70 20.69 -12.54 -25.70
N ASN A 71 20.66 -12.15 -24.43
CA ASN A 71 21.81 -11.66 -23.69
C ASN A 71 21.67 -12.00 -22.22
N THR A 72 22.79 -12.11 -21.50
CA THR A 72 22.82 -12.33 -20.05
C THR A 72 23.61 -11.20 -19.39
N PRO A 73 23.07 -9.96 -19.36
CA PRO A 73 23.78 -8.82 -18.76
C PRO A 73 24.01 -9.04 -17.26
N VAL A 74 25.13 -8.50 -16.78
CA VAL A 74 25.36 -8.26 -15.35
C VAL A 74 24.58 -7.01 -14.95
N ILE A 75 23.77 -7.09 -13.90
CA ILE A 75 23.02 -5.94 -13.40
C ILE A 75 23.91 -5.11 -12.49
N THR A 76 24.26 -3.90 -12.93
CA THR A 76 25.21 -3.02 -12.22
C THR A 76 24.53 -1.94 -11.38
N THR A 77 23.21 -1.78 -11.52
CA THR A 77 22.47 -0.68 -10.89
C THR A 77 21.31 -1.25 -10.07
N GLY A 78 21.21 -0.80 -8.82
CA GLY A 78 20.05 -1.06 -7.98
C GLY A 78 18.84 -0.21 -8.40
N CYS A 79 17.79 -0.28 -7.60
CA CYS A 79 16.50 0.37 -7.81
C CYS A 79 15.77 -0.06 -9.09
N GLU A 80 15.06 0.86 -9.76
CA GLU A 80 14.24 0.58 -10.92
C GLU A 80 15.12 0.25 -12.13
N ASN A 81 14.90 -0.93 -12.68
CA ASN A 81 15.54 -1.38 -13.91
C ASN A 81 14.48 -1.65 -14.97
N LYS A 82 14.74 -1.22 -16.20
CA LYS A 82 13.86 -1.43 -17.37
C LYS A 82 14.61 -2.12 -18.48
N VAL A 83 14.06 -3.24 -18.95
CA VAL A 83 14.54 -3.95 -20.13
C VAL A 83 13.58 -3.66 -21.28
N MET A 84 14.13 -3.36 -22.45
CA MET A 84 13.36 -3.09 -23.66
C MET A 84 13.88 -3.90 -24.82
N LEU A 85 12.98 -4.52 -25.55
CA LEU A 85 13.20 -5.18 -26.83
C LEU A 85 12.64 -4.28 -27.92
N GLU A 86 13.47 -3.93 -28.90
CA GLU A 86 13.05 -3.24 -30.12
C GLU A 86 13.28 -4.18 -31.30
N GLY A 87 12.27 -4.37 -32.14
CA GLY A 87 12.40 -5.05 -33.42
C GLY A 87 12.05 -4.10 -34.56
N ASN A 88 12.86 -4.12 -35.62
CA ASN A 88 12.63 -3.36 -36.84
C ASN A 88 12.67 -4.31 -38.05
N ASP A 89 11.52 -4.54 -38.68
CA ASP A 89 11.37 -5.40 -39.85
C ASP A 89 11.58 -4.65 -41.19
N GLY A 90 11.94 -3.37 -41.13
CA GLY A 90 12.08 -2.48 -42.28
C GLY A 90 10.80 -1.71 -42.63
N SER A 91 9.64 -2.16 -42.15
CA SER A 91 8.34 -1.48 -42.33
C SER A 91 7.94 -0.65 -41.10
N GLY A 92 8.42 -1.01 -39.91
CA GLY A 92 8.21 -0.28 -38.69
C GLY A 92 9.00 -0.81 -37.49
N ILE A 93 8.91 -0.09 -36.37
CA ILE A 93 9.53 -0.50 -35.11
C ILE A 93 8.44 -0.93 -34.13
N LYS A 94 8.58 -2.14 -33.59
CA LYS A 94 7.74 -2.65 -32.50
C LYS A 94 8.60 -2.80 -31.25
N LYS A 95 7.99 -2.57 -30.08
CA LYS A 95 8.68 -2.61 -28.80
C LYS A 95 7.90 -3.43 -27.79
N ASP A 96 8.64 -4.13 -26.94
CA ASP A 96 8.16 -4.72 -25.72
C ASP A 96 9.09 -4.33 -24.57
N SER A 97 8.58 -4.26 -23.34
CA SER A 97 9.40 -3.92 -22.18
C SER A 97 8.84 -4.50 -20.90
N PHE A 98 9.73 -4.86 -19.98
CA PHE A 98 9.39 -5.12 -18.59
C PHE A 98 10.31 -4.34 -17.67
N SER A 99 9.82 -4.10 -16.46
CA SER A 99 10.59 -3.47 -15.39
C SER A 99 10.70 -4.40 -14.20
N PHE A 100 11.79 -4.30 -13.46
CA PHE A 100 12.00 -4.98 -12.20
C PHE A 100 12.71 -4.04 -11.23
N PHE A 101 12.66 -4.37 -9.94
CA PHE A 101 13.27 -3.56 -8.89
C PHE A 101 14.27 -4.39 -8.11
N ILE A 102 15.46 -3.84 -7.91
CA ILE A 102 16.45 -4.39 -6.96
C ILE A 102 16.56 -3.38 -5.82
N PRO A 103 16.35 -3.73 -4.54
CA PRO A 103 16.57 -2.77 -3.46
C PRO A 103 17.99 -2.19 -3.51
N ALA A 104 18.12 -0.86 -3.41
CA ALA A 104 19.43 -0.27 -3.21
C ALA A 104 19.96 -0.63 -1.81
N THR A 105 21.25 -0.40 -1.58
CA THR A 105 21.80 -0.47 -0.23
C THR A 105 21.04 0.51 0.65
N THR A 106 20.38 -0.01 1.69
CA THR A 106 19.65 0.80 2.66
C THR A 106 20.59 1.80 3.33
N ILE A 107 20.28 3.09 3.21
CA ILE A 107 21.08 4.16 3.78
C ILE A 107 20.85 4.21 5.28
N THR A 108 21.93 4.23 6.06
CA THR A 108 21.85 4.41 7.51
C THR A 108 21.77 5.90 7.84
N ALA A 109 20.69 6.34 8.50
CA ALA A 109 20.50 7.73 8.94
C ALA A 109 19.75 7.80 10.29
N PRO A 110 20.08 8.76 11.17
CA PRO A 110 19.36 8.94 12.43
C PRO A 110 17.90 9.36 12.18
N LEU A 111 17.02 9.09 13.14
CA LEU A 111 15.67 9.66 13.13
C LEU A 111 15.75 11.18 13.25
N PRO A 112 14.95 11.93 12.46
CA PRO A 112 14.78 13.36 12.68
C PRO A 112 14.35 13.69 14.12
N ALA A 113 14.79 14.82 14.66
CA ALA A 113 14.43 15.20 16.02
C ALA A 113 12.92 15.43 16.15
N GLY A 114 12.32 14.89 17.23
CA GLY A 114 10.90 15.09 17.55
C GLY A 114 9.92 14.17 16.82
N VAL A 115 10.40 13.25 15.97
CA VAL A 115 9.53 12.22 15.35
C VAL A 115 9.44 10.99 16.25
N GLN A 116 8.29 10.32 16.21
CA GLN A 116 8.00 9.08 16.92
C GLN A 116 7.57 7.98 15.93
N GLU A 117 7.35 6.77 16.42
CA GLU A 117 6.79 5.66 15.62
C GLU A 117 5.44 6.08 14.99
N GLY A 118 5.20 5.63 13.77
CA GLY A 118 3.99 5.93 13.00
C GLY A 118 4.13 7.13 12.05
N ILE A 119 3.02 7.82 11.84
CA ILE A 119 2.89 8.92 10.88
C ILE A 119 3.06 10.27 11.61
N ASN A 120 4.09 11.03 11.23
CA ASN A 120 4.39 12.34 11.83
C ASN A 120 4.08 13.45 10.83
N TYR A 121 3.08 14.28 11.12
CA TYR A 121 2.62 15.36 10.24
C TYR A 121 3.46 16.63 10.44
N SER A 122 3.90 17.25 9.34
CA SER A 122 4.60 18.54 9.41
C SER A 122 3.62 19.70 9.64
N ALA A 123 4.12 20.77 10.28
CA ALA A 123 3.31 21.97 10.53
C ALA A 123 2.85 22.70 9.25
N ASN A 124 3.52 22.49 8.12
CA ASN A 124 3.15 23.10 6.83
C ASN A 124 2.09 22.29 6.05
N ASN A 125 1.66 21.13 6.57
CA ASN A 125 0.65 20.24 5.96
C ASN A 125 0.99 19.69 4.56
N THR A 126 2.23 19.79 4.11
CA THR A 126 2.66 19.30 2.78
C THR A 126 3.68 18.16 2.87
N GLU A 127 3.98 17.70 4.08
CA GLU A 127 4.98 16.68 4.33
C GLU A 127 4.53 15.74 5.46
N VAL A 128 4.95 14.48 5.40
CA VAL A 128 4.84 13.54 6.51
C VAL A 128 6.15 12.80 6.67
N THR A 129 6.53 12.49 7.91
CA THR A 129 7.62 11.55 8.20
C THR A 129 7.01 10.25 8.68
N LEU A 130 7.21 9.20 7.90
CA LEU A 130 6.80 7.84 8.20
C LEU A 130 7.90 7.15 8.98
N VAL A 131 7.58 6.50 10.10
CA VAL A 131 8.54 5.78 10.94
C VAL A 131 7.99 4.39 11.27
N LEU A 132 8.57 3.35 10.68
CA LEU A 132 8.19 1.97 10.89
C LEU A 132 9.20 1.26 11.81
N PHE A 133 8.72 0.67 12.90
CA PHE A 133 9.50 -0.29 13.69
C PHE A 133 9.53 -1.65 12.98
N ALA A 134 10.68 -2.05 12.47
CA ALA A 134 10.85 -3.29 11.72
C ALA A 134 12.27 -3.87 11.90
N PRO A 135 12.63 -4.31 13.13
CA PRO A 135 13.94 -4.89 13.39
C PRO A 135 14.18 -6.15 12.55
N ASN A 136 15.45 -6.45 12.28
CA ASN A 136 15.91 -7.61 11.50
C ASN A 136 15.45 -7.64 10.04
N LYS A 137 14.87 -6.55 9.53
CA LYS A 137 14.58 -6.39 8.10
C LYS A 137 15.79 -5.82 7.36
N THR A 138 15.81 -5.99 6.05
CA THR A 138 16.91 -5.55 5.19
C THR A 138 16.58 -4.21 4.52
N ASN A 139 15.36 -4.08 4.01
CA ASN A 139 14.88 -2.85 3.37
C ASN A 139 13.36 -2.68 3.54
N VAL A 140 12.93 -1.43 3.48
CA VAL A 140 11.51 -1.06 3.43
C VAL A 140 11.37 0.02 2.37
N VAL A 141 10.39 -0.14 1.47
CA VAL A 141 10.03 0.87 0.48
C VAL A 141 8.58 1.26 0.67
N VAL A 142 8.29 2.55 0.59
CA VAL A 142 6.91 3.05 0.67
C VAL A 142 6.31 3.13 -0.73
N ILE A 143 5.11 2.57 -0.91
CA ILE A 143 4.32 2.70 -2.14
C ILE A 143 2.97 3.32 -1.80
N GLY A 144 2.36 4.02 -2.75
CA GLY A 144 1.03 4.58 -2.55
C GLY A 144 0.58 5.46 -3.70
N ASP A 145 -0.44 6.29 -3.44
CA ASP A 145 -0.99 7.21 -4.44
C ASP A 145 0.08 8.15 -5.03
N PHE A 146 1.05 8.58 -4.23
CA PHE A 146 2.17 9.44 -4.65
C PHE A 146 3.22 8.73 -5.53
N SER A 147 3.22 7.40 -5.57
CA SER A 147 4.17 6.59 -6.36
C SER A 147 3.48 5.77 -7.45
N ASN A 148 2.17 6.01 -7.68
CA ASN A 148 1.32 5.17 -8.53
C ASN A 148 1.42 3.68 -8.15
N TRP A 149 1.57 3.37 -6.86
CA TRP A 149 1.70 2.00 -6.34
C TRP A 149 2.89 1.21 -6.89
N THR A 150 3.88 1.91 -7.46
CA THR A 150 5.13 1.31 -7.92
C THR A 150 6.24 1.50 -6.88
N ILE A 151 7.10 0.49 -6.76
CA ILE A 151 8.30 0.56 -5.92
C ILE A 151 9.28 1.52 -6.59
N GLN A 152 9.72 2.53 -5.83
CA GLN A 152 10.63 3.55 -6.34
C GLN A 152 11.80 3.77 -5.39
N CYS A 153 12.98 4.05 -5.95
CA CYS A 153 14.21 4.31 -5.20
C CYS A 153 14.03 5.48 -4.23
N ALA A 154 13.36 6.53 -4.71
CA ALA A 154 13.09 7.74 -3.93
C ALA A 154 12.25 7.47 -2.67
N ASN A 155 11.55 6.34 -2.63
CA ASN A 155 10.69 5.96 -1.52
C ASN A 155 11.29 4.82 -0.67
N GLN A 156 12.54 4.42 -0.91
CA GLN A 156 13.23 3.50 -0.03
C GLN A 156 13.56 4.22 1.29
N MET A 157 13.14 3.62 2.41
CA MET A 157 13.30 4.21 3.72
C MET A 157 14.75 4.10 4.21
N ASN A 158 15.22 5.12 4.92
CA ASN A 158 16.48 5.06 5.65
C ASN A 158 16.34 4.17 6.86
N ARG A 159 17.43 3.53 7.31
CA ARG A 159 17.45 2.70 8.52
C ARG A 159 18.25 3.38 9.63
N THR A 160 17.79 3.30 10.88
CA THR A 160 18.58 3.76 12.03
C THR A 160 19.82 2.89 12.25
N ALA A 161 20.83 3.45 12.93
CA ALA A 161 22.09 2.74 13.19
C ALA A 161 21.92 1.48 14.05
N ASP A 162 20.89 1.43 14.90
CA ASP A 162 20.53 0.24 15.69
C ASP A 162 19.73 -0.81 14.90
N GLY A 163 19.40 -0.53 13.64
CA GLY A 163 18.69 -1.46 12.75
C GLY A 163 17.21 -1.68 13.08
N LYS A 164 16.62 -0.89 13.99
CA LYS A 164 15.24 -1.09 14.47
C LYS A 164 14.19 -0.32 13.67
N TYR A 165 14.52 0.90 13.26
CA TYR A 165 13.57 1.82 12.65
C TYR A 165 13.90 2.09 11.20
N TYR A 166 12.84 2.18 10.40
CA TYR A 166 12.87 2.63 9.02
C TYR A 166 12.11 3.94 8.92
N HIS A 167 12.71 4.97 8.32
CA HIS A 167 12.07 6.28 8.20
C HIS A 167 12.21 6.89 6.81
N LEU A 168 11.17 7.61 6.39
CA LEU A 168 11.14 8.36 5.15
C LEU A 168 10.30 9.62 5.33
N LYS A 169 10.82 10.75 4.87
CA LYS A 169 10.06 11.99 4.75
C LYS A 169 9.47 12.09 3.34
N LEU A 170 8.15 12.05 3.24
CA LEU A 170 7.42 12.35 2.01
C LEU A 170 7.15 13.86 1.95
N THR A 171 7.32 14.46 0.78
CA THR A 171 7.12 15.89 0.54
C THR A 171 6.24 16.11 -0.69
N GLY A 172 5.76 17.35 -0.89
CA GLY A 172 4.91 17.69 -2.04
C GLY A 172 3.48 17.16 -1.92
N LEU A 173 3.02 16.86 -0.71
CA LEU A 173 1.66 16.41 -0.45
C LEU A 173 0.69 17.59 -0.53
N THR A 174 -0.53 17.32 -1.00
CA THR A 174 -1.61 18.30 -1.05
C THR A 174 -2.36 18.31 0.29
N PRO A 175 -2.40 19.45 1.01
CA PRO A 175 -3.13 19.56 2.27
C PRO A 175 -4.60 19.13 2.13
N GLY A 176 -5.10 18.38 3.10
CA GLY A 176 -6.48 17.90 3.14
C GLY A 176 -6.76 16.69 2.24
N THR A 177 -5.79 16.24 1.44
CA THR A 177 -5.95 15.03 0.61
C THR A 177 -5.67 13.78 1.43
N LEU A 178 -6.58 12.80 1.36
CA LEU A 178 -6.36 11.48 1.94
C LEU A 178 -5.50 10.65 0.99
N TYR A 179 -4.29 10.32 1.43
CA TYR A 179 -3.37 9.46 0.70
C TYR A 179 -3.48 8.03 1.20
N LYS A 180 -3.45 7.08 0.28
CA LYS A 180 -3.38 5.64 0.53
C LYS A 180 -1.95 5.15 0.32
N PHE A 181 -1.45 4.27 1.19
CA PHE A 181 -0.09 3.77 1.11
C PHE A 181 0.10 2.38 1.74
N GLN A 182 1.25 1.77 1.46
CA GLN A 182 1.75 0.53 2.05
C GLN A 182 3.28 0.58 2.17
N TYR A 183 3.81 -0.24 3.06
CA TYR A 183 5.20 -0.63 3.12
C TYR A 183 5.40 -1.95 2.37
N VAL A 184 6.42 -1.99 1.52
CA VAL A 184 6.99 -3.20 0.93
C VAL A 184 8.26 -3.51 1.70
N VAL A 185 8.20 -4.50 2.59
CA VAL A 185 9.31 -4.95 3.44
C VAL A 185 10.00 -6.14 2.77
N ASP A 186 11.33 -6.09 2.70
CA ASP A 186 12.17 -7.13 2.10
C ASP A 186 11.70 -7.52 0.68
N GLY A 187 11.22 -6.54 -0.09
CA GLY A 187 10.81 -6.67 -1.49
C GLY A 187 9.51 -7.43 -1.76
N SER A 188 8.88 -8.04 -0.76
CA SER A 188 7.73 -8.94 -0.98
C SER A 188 6.59 -8.78 0.02
N ILE A 189 6.89 -8.44 1.26
CA ILE A 189 5.89 -8.35 2.33
C ILE A 189 5.20 -6.99 2.22
N LYS A 190 3.92 -7.00 1.85
CA LYS A 190 3.09 -5.79 1.87
C LYS A 190 2.35 -5.69 3.20
N THR A 191 2.58 -4.58 3.89
CA THR A 191 1.87 -4.22 5.12
C THR A 191 1.61 -2.72 5.13
N THR A 192 0.87 -2.22 6.11
CA THR A 192 0.75 -0.79 6.35
C THR A 192 1.24 -0.41 7.73
N ASP A 193 1.23 0.89 8.03
CA ASP A 193 1.56 1.44 9.34
C ASP A 193 0.53 1.02 10.41
N PRO A 194 0.95 0.38 11.51
CA PRO A 194 0.07 0.05 12.63
C PRO A 194 -0.64 1.26 13.26
N TYR A 195 -0.10 2.46 13.05
CA TYR A 195 -0.64 3.73 13.54
C TYR A 195 -1.56 4.44 12.52
N SER A 196 -1.91 3.81 11.40
CA SER A 196 -2.90 4.34 10.48
C SER A 196 -4.28 4.43 11.14
N GLU A 197 -4.88 5.63 11.10
CA GLU A 197 -6.21 5.90 11.65
C GLU A 197 -7.35 5.40 10.75
N LEU A 198 -7.07 5.21 9.45
CA LEU A 198 -7.95 4.55 8.49
C LEU A 198 -7.17 3.51 7.65
N ILE A 199 -7.68 2.28 7.56
CA ILE A 199 -7.16 1.18 6.75
C ILE A 199 -8.21 0.74 5.73
N LEU A 200 -7.77 0.16 4.62
CA LEU A 200 -8.62 -0.41 3.58
C LEU A 200 -8.29 -1.89 3.40
N ASP A 201 -9.33 -2.71 3.48
CA ASP A 201 -9.28 -4.16 3.36
C ASP A 201 -10.00 -4.59 2.07
N PRO A 202 -9.27 -5.12 1.07
CA PRO A 202 -9.86 -5.51 -0.20
C PRO A 202 -10.84 -6.69 -0.08
N GLY A 203 -10.73 -7.51 0.97
CA GLY A 203 -11.58 -8.67 1.17
C GLY A 203 -12.89 -8.35 1.89
N ASN A 204 -12.91 -7.28 2.70
CA ASN A 204 -13.98 -7.04 3.66
C ASN A 204 -14.74 -5.73 3.43
N ASP A 205 -14.10 -4.69 2.87
CA ASP A 205 -14.71 -3.36 2.74
C ASP A 205 -15.88 -3.32 1.76
N GLY A 206 -15.93 -4.22 0.78
CA GLY A 206 -17.03 -4.31 -0.18
C GLY A 206 -18.39 -4.67 0.43
N PHE A 207 -18.41 -5.14 1.69
CA PHE A 207 -19.62 -5.48 2.42
C PHE A 207 -20.10 -4.37 3.38
N ILE A 208 -19.38 -3.23 3.42
CA ILE A 208 -19.72 -2.11 4.29
C ILE A 208 -20.67 -1.17 3.54
N SER A 209 -21.85 -0.95 4.13
CA SER A 209 -22.85 -0.07 3.52
C SER A 209 -22.49 1.41 3.70
N ALA A 210 -22.94 2.26 2.77
CA ALA A 210 -22.79 3.71 2.90
C ALA A 210 -23.57 4.31 4.09
N ALA A 211 -24.57 3.61 4.63
CA ALA A 211 -25.26 4.02 5.86
C ALA A 211 -24.38 3.83 7.10
N THR A 212 -23.50 2.83 7.08
CA THR A 212 -22.54 2.53 8.14
C THR A 212 -21.32 3.44 8.04
N PHE A 213 -20.66 3.46 6.88
CA PHE A 213 -19.51 4.32 6.62
C PHE A 213 -19.74 5.13 5.33
N PRO A 214 -20.25 6.36 5.42
CA PRO A 214 -20.46 7.18 4.24
C PRO A 214 -19.11 7.57 3.61
N ASN A 215 -19.02 7.50 2.29
CA ASN A 215 -17.83 7.88 1.52
C ASN A 215 -16.54 7.13 1.92
N LEU A 216 -16.65 5.83 2.24
CA LEU A 216 -15.48 4.97 2.45
C LEU A 216 -14.56 5.06 1.20
N PRO A 217 -13.27 5.42 1.35
CA PRO A 217 -12.35 5.49 0.22
C PRO A 217 -12.23 4.14 -0.48
N ALA A 218 -12.30 4.16 -1.81
CA ALA A 218 -12.14 2.94 -2.60
C ALA A 218 -10.74 2.34 -2.44
N TYR A 219 -10.68 1.01 -2.29
CA TYR A 219 -9.44 0.27 -2.36
C TYR A 219 -8.80 0.44 -3.76
N PRO A 220 -7.46 0.57 -3.87
CA PRO A 220 -6.72 0.68 -5.13
C PRO A 220 -6.65 -0.67 -5.89
N THR A 221 -7.81 -1.20 -6.27
CA THR A 221 -7.95 -2.51 -6.93
C THR A 221 -7.14 -2.57 -8.22
N GLY A 222 -6.39 -3.67 -8.38
CA GLY A 222 -5.53 -3.89 -9.55
C GLY A 222 -4.16 -3.20 -9.47
N LEU A 223 -3.94 -2.31 -8.50
CA LEU A 223 -2.64 -1.66 -8.28
C LEU A 223 -1.85 -2.31 -7.15
N THR A 224 -2.52 -2.87 -6.14
CA THR A 224 -1.87 -3.60 -5.05
C THR A 224 -2.73 -4.72 -4.45
N THR A 225 -2.22 -5.36 -3.41
CA THR A 225 -2.81 -6.45 -2.63
C THR A 225 -2.53 -6.25 -1.14
N GLY A 226 -3.32 -6.87 -0.27
CA GLY A 226 -3.18 -6.76 1.19
C GLY A 226 -3.76 -5.47 1.75
N ILE A 227 -3.61 -5.28 3.06
CA ILE A 227 -4.17 -4.14 3.79
C ILE A 227 -3.43 -2.85 3.42
N VAL A 228 -4.19 -1.80 3.14
CA VAL A 228 -3.69 -0.46 2.78
C VAL A 228 -3.99 0.49 3.93
N GLY A 229 -3.03 1.30 4.36
CA GLY A 229 -3.29 2.37 5.33
C GLY A 229 -3.47 3.70 4.64
N THR A 230 -3.82 4.69 5.44
CA THR A 230 -4.06 6.04 4.96
C THR A 230 -3.47 7.09 5.90
N PHE A 231 -3.20 8.27 5.35
CA PHE A 231 -2.87 9.47 6.11
C PHE A 231 -3.48 10.69 5.43
N GLN A 232 -3.74 11.74 6.20
CA GLN A 232 -4.32 12.99 5.69
C GLN A 232 -3.64 14.17 6.40
N THR A 233 -2.82 14.94 5.68
CA THR A 233 -2.33 16.22 6.20
C THR A 233 -3.48 17.23 6.28
N ALA A 234 -3.40 18.21 7.18
CA ALA A 234 -4.51 19.14 7.44
C ALA A 234 -5.87 18.43 7.64
N ALA A 235 -5.86 17.29 8.34
CA ALA A 235 -7.09 16.58 8.67
C ALA A 235 -8.03 17.47 9.51
N PRO A 236 -9.35 17.41 9.30
CA PRO A 236 -10.31 18.11 10.15
C PRO A 236 -10.17 17.66 11.62
N THR A 237 -10.22 18.61 12.55
CA THR A 237 -10.13 18.31 13.99
C THR A 237 -11.50 18.40 14.65
N TYR A 238 -11.82 17.43 15.52
CA TYR A 238 -13.03 17.48 16.33
C TYR A 238 -13.00 18.65 17.31
N THR A 239 -14.05 19.46 17.29
CA THR A 239 -14.23 20.53 18.28
C THR A 239 -15.07 19.99 19.44
N TRP A 240 -14.41 19.67 20.55
CA TRP A 240 -15.09 19.22 21.77
C TRP A 240 -16.05 20.30 22.29
N THR A 241 -17.32 19.94 22.46
CA THR A 241 -18.36 20.84 23.01
C THR A 241 -18.57 20.67 24.52
N THR A 242 -18.13 19.55 25.08
CA THR A 242 -18.31 19.25 26.51
C THR A 242 -17.11 19.72 27.31
N THR A 243 -17.25 20.82 28.04
CA THR A 243 -16.24 21.35 28.96
C THR A 243 -16.70 21.13 30.40
N GLY A 244 -16.08 20.20 31.13
CA GLY A 244 -16.39 19.98 32.56
C GLY A 244 -17.04 18.64 32.91
N TYR A 245 -16.92 17.62 32.06
CA TYR A 245 -17.29 16.25 32.45
C TYR A 245 -16.53 15.82 33.70
N THR A 246 -17.27 15.46 34.75
CA THR A 246 -16.70 14.90 35.98
C THR A 246 -17.04 13.42 36.02
N ARG A 247 -16.01 12.57 35.99
CA ARG A 247 -16.17 11.13 36.08
C ARG A 247 -16.81 10.76 37.44
N PRO A 248 -17.81 9.88 37.49
CA PRO A 248 -18.34 9.35 38.74
C PRO A 248 -17.25 8.66 39.59
N ASP A 249 -17.42 8.60 40.91
CA ASP A 249 -16.57 7.76 41.76
C ASP A 249 -16.66 6.31 41.28
N LYS A 250 -15.52 5.62 41.16
CA LYS A 250 -15.44 4.22 40.74
C LYS A 250 -16.32 3.27 41.57
N LYS A 251 -16.58 3.60 42.84
CA LYS A 251 -17.45 2.82 43.74
C LYS A 251 -18.94 2.97 43.41
N ASN A 252 -19.30 4.01 42.66
CA ASN A 252 -20.67 4.34 42.30
C ASN A 252 -20.99 3.98 40.84
N LEU A 253 -20.09 3.31 40.13
CA LEU A 253 -20.31 2.93 38.75
C LEU A 253 -21.39 1.85 38.66
N ILE A 254 -22.39 2.12 37.83
CA ILE A 254 -23.35 1.13 37.36
C ILE A 254 -23.10 1.03 35.86
N ILE A 255 -22.41 -0.03 35.48
CA ILE A 255 -21.85 -0.23 34.14
C ILE A 255 -22.84 -1.01 33.29
N TYR A 256 -23.09 -0.53 32.08
CA TYR A 256 -23.81 -1.27 31.05
C TYR A 256 -22.83 -1.63 29.94
N GLU A 257 -22.48 -2.91 29.84
CA GLU A 257 -21.70 -3.43 28.72
C GLU A 257 -22.60 -3.57 27.50
N LEU A 258 -22.18 -3.01 26.37
CA LEU A 258 -22.89 -3.18 25.11
C LEU A 258 -21.92 -3.36 23.94
N TRP A 259 -22.37 -4.14 22.97
CA TRP A 259 -21.77 -4.19 21.65
C TRP A 259 -22.68 -3.47 20.67
N LEU A 260 -22.12 -2.51 19.94
CA LEU A 260 -22.91 -1.64 19.06
C LEU A 260 -23.74 -2.42 18.03
N LYS A 261 -23.18 -3.51 17.50
CA LYS A 261 -23.80 -4.31 16.43
C LYS A 261 -25.03 -5.10 16.92
N ASP A 262 -24.98 -5.62 18.15
CA ASP A 262 -26.11 -6.36 18.74
C ASP A 262 -27.11 -5.44 19.43
N PHE A 263 -26.64 -4.34 20.04
CA PHE A 263 -27.51 -3.39 20.72
C PHE A 263 -28.40 -2.63 19.72
N LEU A 264 -27.90 -2.35 18.51
CA LEU A 264 -28.62 -1.58 17.49
C LEU A 264 -28.61 -2.30 16.16
N ALA A 265 -29.82 -2.51 15.60
CA ALA A 265 -29.98 -3.06 14.25
C ALA A 265 -29.28 -2.22 13.16
N THR A 266 -29.07 -0.93 13.41
CA THR A 266 -28.37 0.00 12.49
C THR A 266 -26.85 0.01 12.68
N SER A 267 -26.36 -0.54 13.80
CA SER A 267 -24.93 -0.72 14.10
C SER A 267 -24.05 0.52 13.89
N ASN A 268 -24.54 1.72 14.24
CA ASN A 268 -23.79 2.97 14.09
C ASN A 268 -23.84 3.85 15.35
N TRP A 269 -22.81 4.70 15.50
CA TRP A 269 -22.62 5.54 16.68
C TRP A 269 -23.68 6.63 16.85
N GLN A 270 -24.19 7.19 15.76
CA GLN A 270 -25.23 8.23 15.83
C GLN A 270 -26.49 7.69 16.48
N THR A 271 -26.97 6.51 16.07
CA THR A 271 -28.13 5.88 16.70
C THR A 271 -27.85 5.55 18.16
N LEU A 272 -26.63 5.15 18.54
CA LEU A 272 -26.29 4.94 19.95
C LEU A 272 -26.42 6.23 20.76
N THR A 273 -25.96 7.36 20.23
CA THR A 273 -26.13 8.68 20.86
C THR A 273 -27.61 8.98 21.11
N ASP A 274 -28.49 8.67 20.16
CA ASP A 274 -29.93 8.89 20.30
C ASP A 274 -30.58 8.00 21.38
N THR A 275 -29.94 6.90 21.77
CA THR A 275 -30.42 6.01 22.86
C THR A 275 -29.93 6.39 24.26
N LEU A 276 -29.09 7.41 24.42
CA LEU A 276 -28.47 7.72 25.71
C LEU A 276 -29.50 8.07 26.80
N ASP A 277 -30.65 8.65 26.44
CA ASP A 277 -31.74 8.92 27.38
C ASP A 277 -32.36 7.64 27.95
N TYR A 278 -32.46 6.57 27.15
CA TYR A 278 -32.91 5.27 27.63
C TYR A 278 -31.92 4.69 28.65
N ILE A 279 -30.62 4.70 28.33
CA ILE A 279 -29.56 4.18 29.21
C ILE A 279 -29.53 4.97 30.52
N LYS A 280 -29.67 6.30 30.45
CA LYS A 280 -29.77 7.17 31.62
C LYS A 280 -31.00 6.89 32.47
N ASN A 281 -32.18 6.71 31.86
CA ASN A 281 -33.43 6.40 32.57
C ASN A 281 -33.40 5.02 33.24
N LEU A 282 -32.61 4.07 32.72
CA LEU A 282 -32.34 2.79 33.36
C LEU A 282 -31.51 2.93 34.65
N GLY A 283 -30.89 4.09 34.88
CA GLY A 283 -30.04 4.38 36.05
C GLY A 283 -28.56 4.04 35.84
N ILE A 284 -28.16 3.73 34.61
CA ILE A 284 -26.77 3.48 34.23
C ILE A 284 -26.01 4.81 34.18
N ASN A 285 -24.75 4.81 34.65
CA ASN A 285 -23.89 6.00 34.62
C ASN A 285 -22.53 5.78 33.94
N ALA A 286 -22.28 4.57 33.45
CA ALA A 286 -21.13 4.24 32.62
C ALA A 286 -21.52 3.20 31.56
N ILE A 287 -21.04 3.41 30.34
CA ILE A 287 -21.18 2.45 29.25
C ILE A 287 -19.82 1.82 29.02
N GLU A 288 -19.76 0.50 29.08
CA GLU A 288 -18.61 -0.28 28.62
C GLU A 288 -18.89 -0.70 27.19
N VAL A 289 -18.16 -0.09 26.25
CA VAL A 289 -18.30 -0.43 24.84
C VAL A 289 -17.36 -1.58 24.55
N MET A 290 -17.92 -2.71 24.10
CA MET A 290 -17.16 -3.85 23.60
C MET A 290 -16.20 -3.43 22.46
N PRO A 291 -15.17 -4.23 22.12
CA PRO A 291 -14.09 -3.80 21.25
C PRO A 291 -14.55 -3.07 19.98
N PHE A 292 -14.02 -1.87 19.80
CA PHE A 292 -14.36 -0.97 18.69
C PHE A 292 -13.17 -0.70 17.77
N ASN A 293 -11.99 -1.27 18.07
CA ASN A 293 -10.83 -1.24 17.19
C ASN A 293 -11.04 -2.14 15.97
N GLU A 294 -10.26 -1.94 14.91
CA GLU A 294 -10.29 -2.82 13.74
C GLU A 294 -9.85 -4.23 14.11
N PHE A 295 -10.53 -5.22 13.55
CA PHE A 295 -10.27 -6.63 13.78
C PHE A 295 -10.40 -7.43 12.48
N GLU A 296 -9.82 -8.62 12.47
CA GLU A 296 -9.87 -9.50 11.30
C GLU A 296 -11.27 -10.10 11.11
N GLY A 297 -11.81 -9.95 9.90
CA GLY A 297 -13.09 -10.49 9.45
C GLY A 297 -14.32 -9.69 9.87
N ASN A 298 -15.46 -9.93 9.20
CA ASN A 298 -16.67 -9.12 9.38
C ASN A 298 -17.62 -9.60 10.51
N ASN A 299 -17.27 -10.72 11.16
CA ASN A 299 -18.13 -11.36 12.17
C ASN A 299 -17.31 -11.86 13.36
N SER A 300 -17.01 -10.92 14.28
CA SER A 300 -16.33 -11.16 15.55
C SER A 300 -16.87 -10.17 16.58
N TRP A 301 -16.74 -10.50 17.87
CA TRP A 301 -16.94 -9.54 18.97
C TRP A 301 -15.77 -8.55 19.12
N GLY A 302 -14.72 -8.69 18.29
CA GLY A 302 -13.61 -7.73 18.18
C GLY A 302 -12.45 -7.96 19.16
N TYR A 303 -12.46 -9.06 19.93
CA TYR A 303 -11.32 -9.49 20.78
C TYR A 303 -10.15 -10.10 19.98
N ASN A 304 -9.99 -9.70 18.72
CA ASN A 304 -8.92 -10.08 17.81
C ASN A 304 -8.42 -8.86 17.02
N PRO A 305 -7.96 -7.80 17.71
CA PRO A 305 -7.62 -6.53 17.06
C PRO A 305 -6.46 -6.70 16.06
N SER A 306 -6.61 -6.09 14.89
CA SER A 306 -5.58 -5.98 13.86
C SER A 306 -4.94 -4.59 13.83
N PHE A 307 -5.70 -3.53 14.12
CA PHE A 307 -5.21 -2.14 14.20
C PHE A 307 -5.78 -1.40 15.41
N PHE A 308 -4.92 -1.12 16.40
CA PHE A 308 -5.32 -0.53 17.70
C PHE A 308 -5.65 0.96 17.66
N LEU A 309 -5.25 1.70 16.62
CA LEU A 309 -5.56 3.12 16.48
C LEU A 309 -6.66 3.40 15.46
N HIS A 310 -7.26 2.34 14.93
CA HIS A 310 -8.29 2.40 13.91
C HIS A 310 -9.63 1.96 14.50
N PRO A 311 -10.65 2.83 14.61
CA PRO A 311 -12.01 2.39 14.91
C PRO A 311 -12.57 1.55 13.75
N THR A 312 -13.14 0.38 14.03
CA THR A 312 -13.61 -0.53 12.96
C THR A 312 -14.61 0.13 12.02
N LYS A 313 -14.40 -0.02 10.70
CA LYS A 313 -15.33 0.51 9.67
C LYS A 313 -16.71 -0.14 9.72
N HIS A 314 -16.83 -1.30 10.37
CA HIS A 314 -18.11 -2.02 10.49
C HIS A 314 -19.12 -1.34 11.41
N THR A 315 -18.67 -0.38 12.22
CA THR A 315 -19.50 0.41 13.13
C THR A 315 -19.24 1.91 13.04
N ALA A 316 -18.07 2.30 12.51
CA ALA A 316 -17.68 3.69 12.38
C ALA A 316 -18.43 4.42 11.27
N GLN A 317 -19.13 5.49 11.64
CA GLN A 317 -19.17 6.70 10.84
C GLN A 317 -17.92 7.49 11.23
N LYS A 318 -17.20 8.13 10.29
CA LYS A 318 -16.06 8.98 10.65
C LYS A 318 -16.55 10.05 11.63
N ILE A 319 -16.27 9.88 12.92
CA ILE A 319 -16.58 10.87 13.95
C ILE A 319 -15.50 11.93 13.78
N ILE A 320 -15.80 12.90 12.91
CA ILE A 320 -15.01 14.11 12.73
C ILE A 320 -15.27 15.02 13.91
#